data_AF-A0A6I7PST5-F1
#
_entry.id   AF-A0A6I7PST5-F1
#
_cell.length_a   1.000
_cell.length_b   1.000
_cell.length_c   1.000
_cell.angle_alpha   90.00
_cell.angle_beta   90.00
_cell.angle_gamma   90.00
#
_symmetry.space_group_name_H-M   'P 1'
#
loop_
_entity.id
_entity.type
_entity.pdbx_description
1 polymer ?
#
loop_
_entity_poly.entity_id
_entity_poly.type
_entity_poly.pdbx_seq_one_letter_code
_entity_poly.pdbx_strand_id
1 'polypeptide(L)'
;MSRRMGRVYDLKSLFDRLNRIYFDGRLSDIQVEWANRKPERALRSVTLGEYFADRKLIRISRRLDQARVPLFFLEHILFHEMLHAVFPRDSHKMHTEKFRKFERMQPDYERAKAWEKKNLKLLFEADQMNLFTRKKRIEL
;
A
#
# COMPACT_ATOMS: atom_id res chain seq x y z
N MET A 1 16.58 1.39 -14.86
CA MET A 1 15.22 0.80 -14.79
C MET A 1 14.30 1.77 -14.05
N SER A 2 13.11 2.06 -14.60
CA SER A 2 12.12 2.95 -13.99
C SER A 2 11.72 2.43 -12.60
N ARG A 3 11.61 3.32 -11.59
CA ARG A 3 11.19 2.96 -10.22
C ARG A 3 9.77 2.41 -10.12
N ARG A 4 9.00 2.45 -11.21
CA ARG A 4 7.63 1.95 -11.32
C ARG A 4 7.56 0.50 -11.81
N MET A 5 8.60 0.06 -12.53
CA MET A 5 8.68 -1.29 -13.09
C MET A 5 9.39 -2.21 -12.09
N GLY A 6 8.65 -3.19 -11.60
CA GLY A 6 9.17 -4.28 -10.79
C GLY A 6 9.77 -5.39 -11.65
N ARG A 7 10.15 -6.48 -11.00
CA ARG A 7 10.52 -7.74 -11.64
C ARG A 7 9.29 -8.49 -12.15
N VAL A 8 8.17 -8.36 -11.45
CA VAL A 8 6.93 -9.09 -11.73
C VAL A 8 5.80 -8.14 -12.10
N TYR A 9 5.71 -6.98 -11.42
CA TYR A 9 4.58 -6.07 -11.56
C TYR A 9 5.00 -4.66 -12.01
N ASP A 10 4.19 -4.06 -12.90
CA ASP A 10 4.26 -2.64 -13.23
C ASP A 10 3.28 -1.84 -12.36
N LEU A 11 3.80 -1.15 -11.34
CA LEU A 11 2.97 -0.37 -10.43
C LEU A 11 2.20 0.75 -11.13
N LYS A 12 2.77 1.34 -12.19
CA LYS A 12 2.11 2.44 -12.89
C LYS A 12 0.86 1.95 -13.60
N SER A 13 0.97 0.83 -14.31
CA SER A 13 -0.16 0.21 -15.00
C SER A 13 -1.26 -0.23 -14.01
N LEU A 14 -0.89 -0.76 -12.84
CA LEU A 14 -1.85 -1.12 -11.79
C LEU A 14 -2.54 0.12 -11.22
N PHE A 15 -1.77 1.14 -10.85
CA PHE A 15 -2.29 2.39 -10.30
C PHE A 15 -3.25 3.07 -11.28
N ASP A 16 -2.84 3.21 -12.55
CA ASP A 16 -3.67 3.86 -13.58
C ASP A 16 -4.99 3.11 -13.78
N ARG A 17 -4.99 1.78 -13.73
CA ARG A 17 -6.21 0.97 -13.81
C ARG A 17 -7.11 1.22 -12.60
N LEU A 18 -6.59 1.13 -11.39
CA LEU A 18 -7.36 1.34 -10.16
C LEU A 18 -7.91 2.77 -10.08
N ASN A 19 -7.13 3.76 -10.51
CA ASN A 19 -7.54 5.17 -10.52
C ASN A 19 -8.76 5.37 -11.43
N ARG A 20 -8.78 4.72 -12.61
CA ARG A 20 -9.93 4.76 -13.50
C ARG A 20 -11.17 4.07 -12.92
N ILE A 21 -11.01 2.90 -12.29
CA ILE A 21 -12.14 2.08 -11.82
C ILE A 21 -12.79 2.70 -10.57
N TYR A 22 -12.00 3.18 -9.62
CA TYR A 22 -12.50 3.53 -8.28
C TYR A 22 -12.49 5.03 -7.97
N PHE A 23 -11.75 5.84 -8.74
CA PHE A 23 -11.50 7.24 -8.41
C PHE A 23 -11.80 8.20 -9.57
N ASP A 24 -12.44 7.72 -10.64
CA ASP A 24 -12.75 8.47 -11.87
C ASP A 24 -11.53 9.19 -12.47
N GLY A 25 -10.34 8.63 -12.29
CA GLY A 25 -9.09 9.23 -12.77
C GLY A 25 -8.59 10.42 -11.93
N ARG A 26 -9.28 10.83 -10.85
CA ARG A 26 -8.98 12.04 -10.08
C ARG A 26 -7.63 12.04 -9.37
N LEU A 27 -6.96 10.88 -9.25
CA LEU A 27 -5.64 10.77 -8.62
C LEU A 27 -4.48 10.84 -9.64
N SER A 28 -4.68 11.50 -10.79
CA SER A 28 -3.70 11.53 -11.89
C SER A 28 -2.37 12.23 -11.56
N ASP A 29 -2.35 13.08 -10.54
CA ASP A 29 -1.17 13.81 -10.07
C ASP A 29 -0.36 13.04 -9.00
N ILE A 30 -0.87 11.89 -8.54
CA ILE A 30 -0.17 11.03 -7.59
C ILE A 30 0.85 10.16 -8.32
N GLN A 31 2.05 10.13 -7.77
CA GLN A 31 3.12 9.25 -8.22
C GLN A 31 3.08 7.93 -7.47
N VAL A 32 3.44 6.83 -8.13
CA VAL A 32 3.63 5.51 -7.51
C VAL A 32 5.02 4.99 -7.81
N GLU A 33 5.72 4.47 -6.80
CA GLU A 33 7.05 3.85 -6.97
C GLU A 33 7.31 2.69 -6.01
N TRP A 34 8.20 1.78 -6.41
CA TRP A 34 8.75 0.77 -5.53
C TRP A 34 9.73 1.39 -4.53
N ALA A 35 9.66 0.99 -3.25
CA ALA A 35 10.59 1.43 -2.23
C ALA A 35 12.05 0.98 -2.52
N ASN A 36 13.05 1.79 -2.15
CA ASN A 36 14.46 1.45 -2.37
C ASN A 36 14.94 0.32 -1.45
N ARG A 37 15.82 -0.55 -1.97
CA ARG A 37 16.58 -1.53 -1.17
C ARG A 37 17.69 -0.81 -0.38
N LYS A 38 17.38 -0.02 0.65
CA LYS A 38 18.46 0.40 1.57
C LYS A 38 18.79 -0.77 2.51
N PRO A 39 20.09 -1.10 2.75
CA PRO A 39 20.46 -2.22 3.63
C PRO A 39 20.41 -1.90 5.14
N GLU A 40 20.12 -0.67 5.56
CA GLU A 40 20.43 -0.26 6.92
C GLU A 40 19.19 0.08 7.74
N ARG A 41 19.11 -0.61 8.87
CA ARG A 41 18.10 -0.58 9.92
C ARG A 41 16.84 -1.39 9.61
N ALA A 42 16.87 -2.60 10.17
CA ALA A 42 15.74 -3.24 10.81
C ALA A 42 14.82 -2.21 11.49
N LEU A 43 13.88 -1.65 10.74
CA LEU A 43 12.71 -1.02 11.33
C LEU A 43 11.86 -2.18 11.82
N ARG A 44 11.48 -2.12 13.10
CA ARG A 44 10.72 -3.14 13.85
C ARG A 44 9.29 -3.38 13.31
N SER A 45 8.99 -2.96 12.09
CA SER A 45 7.71 -3.11 11.40
C SER A 45 7.91 -3.02 9.87
N VAL A 46 7.57 -4.08 9.12
CA VAL A 46 7.59 -4.04 7.65
C VAL A 46 6.31 -3.35 7.14
N THR A 47 6.38 -2.08 6.78
CA THR A 47 5.24 -1.44 6.10
C THR A 47 5.19 -1.92 4.63
N LEU A 48 4.05 -2.41 4.16
CA LEU A 48 3.90 -2.86 2.76
C LEU A 48 3.61 -1.73 1.77
N GLY A 49 3.02 -0.63 2.23
CA GLY A 49 2.68 0.55 1.44
C GLY A 49 2.65 1.82 2.31
N GLU A 50 2.94 2.96 1.72
CA GLU A 50 2.78 4.25 2.39
C GLU A 50 2.47 5.38 1.40
N TYR A 51 1.46 6.19 1.71
CA TYR A 51 1.18 7.45 1.05
C TYR A 51 1.82 8.67 1.76
N PHE A 52 2.59 9.45 1.01
CA PHE A 52 3.24 10.69 1.40
C PHE A 52 2.48 11.89 0.83
N ALA A 53 1.67 12.55 1.67
CA ALA A 53 0.81 13.66 1.25
C ALA A 53 1.59 14.90 0.78
N ASP A 54 2.74 15.18 1.40
CA ASP A 54 3.65 16.28 1.06
C ASP A 54 4.17 16.20 -0.39
N ARG A 55 4.32 14.98 -0.90
CA ARG A 55 4.90 14.70 -2.23
C ARG A 55 3.92 14.09 -3.21
N LYS A 56 2.66 13.88 -2.81
CA LYS A 56 1.65 13.13 -3.59
C LYS A 56 2.22 11.81 -4.13
N LEU A 57 2.79 11.01 -3.23
CA LEU A 57 3.59 9.85 -3.60
C LEU A 57 3.13 8.62 -2.81
N ILE A 58 2.79 7.54 -3.52
CA ILE A 58 2.59 6.21 -2.97
C ILE A 58 3.89 5.41 -3.15
N ARG A 59 4.40 4.84 -2.06
CA ARG A 59 5.49 3.87 -2.09
C ARG A 59 5.01 2.50 -1.72
N ILE A 60 5.33 1.50 -2.53
CA ILE A 60 5.03 0.10 -2.24
C ILE A 60 6.33 -0.66 -1.95
N SER A 61 6.30 -1.51 -0.92
CA SER A 61 7.44 -2.34 -0.54
C SER A 61 7.80 -3.32 -1.66
N ARG A 62 9.09 -3.38 -1.99
CA ARG A 62 9.61 -4.36 -2.97
C ARG A 62 9.46 -5.81 -2.54
N ARG A 63 9.11 -6.09 -1.28
CA ARG A 63 8.74 -7.45 -0.84
C ARG A 63 7.49 -7.98 -1.57
N LEU A 64 6.67 -7.09 -2.13
CA LEU A 64 5.50 -7.46 -2.92
C LEU A 64 5.80 -7.74 -4.39
N ASP A 65 6.99 -7.40 -4.87
CA ASP A 65 7.43 -7.59 -6.25
C ASP A 65 8.02 -9.00 -6.48
N GLN A 66 7.19 -10.03 -6.25
CA GLN A 66 7.55 -11.43 -6.43
C GLN A 66 6.35 -12.28 -6.84
N ALA A 67 6.59 -13.37 -7.59
CA ALA A 67 5.54 -14.21 -8.16
C ALA A 67 4.66 -14.91 -7.11
N ARG A 68 5.18 -15.10 -5.88
CA ARG A 68 4.41 -15.69 -4.77
C ARG A 68 3.34 -14.75 -4.21
N VAL A 69 3.48 -13.45 -4.45
CA VAL A 69 2.50 -12.44 -4.04
C VAL A 69 1.50 -12.33 -5.18
N PRO A 70 0.23 -12.70 -5.00
CA PRO A 70 -0.75 -12.67 -6.07
C PRO A 70 -1.18 -11.24 -6.40
N LEU A 71 -1.59 -11.02 -7.65
CA LEU A 71 -1.99 -9.71 -8.16
C LEU A 71 -3.08 -9.05 -7.29
N PHE A 72 -4.15 -9.78 -6.94
CA PHE A 72 -5.25 -9.23 -6.14
C PHE A 72 -4.79 -8.67 -4.79
N PHE A 73 -3.74 -9.25 -4.19
CA PHE A 73 -3.21 -8.77 -2.93
C PHE A 73 -2.40 -7.49 -3.12
N LEU A 74 -1.56 -7.43 -4.16
CA LEU A 74 -0.84 -6.20 -4.49
C LEU A 74 -1.80 -5.06 -4.82
N GLU A 75 -2.86 -5.33 -5.58
CA GLU A 75 -3.93 -4.36 -5.85
C GLU A 75 -4.63 -3.91 -4.58
N HIS A 76 -4.88 -4.81 -3.63
CA HIS A 76 -5.45 -4.45 -2.34
C HIS A 76 -4.57 -3.47 -1.55
N ILE A 77 -3.27 -3.75 -1.45
CA ILE A 77 -2.32 -2.84 -0.79
C ILE A 77 -2.25 -1.49 -1.52
N LEU A 78 -2.17 -1.51 -2.85
CA LEU A 78 -2.12 -0.27 -3.63
C LEU A 78 -3.40 0.56 -3.48
N PHE A 79 -4.57 -0.09 -3.52
CA PHE A 79 -5.86 0.55 -3.31
C PHE A 79 -5.97 1.16 -1.91
N HIS A 80 -5.49 0.47 -0.87
CA HIS A 80 -5.41 1.00 0.50
C HIS A 80 -4.62 2.33 0.54
N GLU A 81 -3.46 2.39 -0.11
CA GLU A 81 -2.66 3.62 -0.17
C GLU A 81 -3.34 4.73 -0.98
N MET A 82 -4.09 4.39 -2.02
CA MET A 82 -4.90 5.36 -2.78
C MET A 82 -6.02 5.95 -1.91
N LEU A 83 -6.64 5.15 -1.03
CA LEU A 83 -7.65 5.64 -0.10
C LEU A 83 -7.07 6.66 0.89
N HIS A 84 -5.80 6.55 1.29
CA HIS A 84 -5.15 7.57 2.13
C HIS A 84 -5.02 8.93 1.44
N ALA A 85 -5.00 8.97 0.11
CA ALA A 85 -5.01 10.23 -0.62
C ALA A 85 -6.39 10.90 -0.66
N VAL A 86 -7.46 10.10 -0.62
CA VAL A 86 -8.86 10.59 -0.67
C VAL A 86 -9.40 10.92 0.72
N PHE A 87 -9.03 10.12 1.71
CA PHE A 87 -9.45 10.28 3.09
C PHE A 87 -8.25 10.70 3.93
N PRO A 88 -7.86 12.00 3.89
CA PRO A 88 -6.74 12.49 4.66
C PRO A 88 -6.96 12.21 6.15
N ARG A 89 -5.86 12.04 6.87
CA ARG A 89 -5.87 11.69 8.29
C ARG A 89 -6.63 12.76 9.07
N ASP A 90 -7.78 12.38 9.60
CA ASP A 90 -8.44 13.20 10.61
C ASP A 90 -7.68 13.01 11.92
N SER A 91 -7.44 14.10 12.63
CA SER A 91 -6.42 14.32 13.69
C SER A 91 -6.17 13.18 14.69
N HIS A 92 -7.10 12.24 14.85
CA HIS A 92 -6.99 11.12 15.78
C HIS A 92 -7.29 9.72 15.21
N LYS A 93 -7.74 9.55 13.95
CA LYS A 93 -8.07 8.22 13.37
C LYS A 93 -7.58 8.09 11.92
N MET A 94 -6.67 7.14 11.67
CA MET A 94 -6.11 6.88 10.33
C MET A 94 -7.08 6.19 9.38
N HIS A 95 -8.05 5.43 9.90
CA HIS A 95 -9.08 4.75 9.11
C HIS A 95 -10.45 5.09 9.69
N THR A 96 -11.03 6.18 9.21
CA THR A 96 -12.40 6.56 9.56
C THR A 96 -13.39 5.48 9.12
N GLU A 97 -14.63 5.54 9.61
CA GLU A 97 -15.68 4.63 9.15
C GLU A 97 -15.87 4.70 7.63
N LYS A 98 -15.80 5.92 7.07
CA LYS A 98 -15.81 6.14 5.61
C LYS A 98 -14.66 5.39 4.93
N PHE A 99 -13.42 5.54 5.40
CA PHE A 99 -12.26 4.81 4.86
C PHE A 99 -12.54 3.30 4.82
N ARG A 100 -12.94 2.72 5.95
CA ARG A 100 -13.19 1.28 6.07
C ARG A 100 -14.34 0.80 5.18
N LYS A 101 -15.36 1.64 5.01
CA LYS A 101 -16.48 1.35 4.10
C LYS A 101 -15.98 1.25 2.66
N PHE A 102 -15.16 2.21 2.21
CA PHE A 102 -14.58 2.18 0.86
C PHE A 102 -13.59 1.03 0.67
N GLU A 103 -12.75 0.74 1.67
CA GLU A 103 -11.83 -0.39 1.64
C GLU A 103 -12.57 -1.72 1.40
N ARG A 104 -13.70 -1.92 2.09
CA ARG A 104 -14.55 -3.11 1.94
C ARG A 104 -15.31 -3.19 0.61
N MET A 105 -15.37 -2.12 -0.18
CA MET A 105 -15.98 -2.18 -1.52
C MET A 105 -15.08 -2.85 -2.55
N GLN A 106 -13.78 -3.03 -2.27
CA GLN A 106 -12.91 -3.76 -3.17
C GLN A 106 -13.36 -5.23 -3.25
N PRO A 107 -13.59 -5.80 -4.46
CA PRO A 107 -14.10 -7.16 -4.61
C PRO A 107 -13.27 -8.25 -3.90
N ASP A 108 -11.94 -8.09 -3.89
CA ASP A 108 -11.02 -9.05 -3.27
C ASP A 108 -10.70 -8.71 -1.80
N TYR A 109 -11.43 -7.83 -1.13
CA TYR A 109 -11.13 -7.41 0.25
C TYR A 109 -10.95 -8.61 1.21
N GLU A 110 -11.97 -9.46 1.34
CA GLU A 110 -11.92 -10.62 2.24
C GLU A 110 -10.84 -11.62 1.83
N ARG A 111 -10.64 -11.80 0.52
CA ARG A 111 -9.61 -12.68 -0.03
C ARG A 111 -8.21 -12.18 0.29
N ALA A 112 -7.98 -10.87 0.21
CA ALA A 112 -6.72 -10.22 0.55
C ALA A 112 -6.43 -10.34 2.04
N LYS A 113 -7.41 -10.07 2.91
CA LYS A 113 -7.29 -10.26 4.37
C LYS A 113 -6.99 -11.71 4.74
N ALA A 114 -7.66 -12.68 4.10
CA ALA A 114 -7.41 -14.09 4.31
C ALA A 114 -6.01 -14.51 3.84
N TRP A 115 -5.57 -14.01 2.68
CA TRP A 115 -4.24 -14.30 2.15
C TRP A 115 -3.14 -13.70 3.03
N GLU A 116 -3.30 -12.45 3.49
CA GLU A 116 -2.39 -11.79 4.43
C GLU A 116 -2.15 -12.65 5.68
N LYS A 117 -3.23 -13.09 6.34
CA LYS A 117 -3.17 -13.92 7.55
C LYS A 117 -2.42 -15.23 7.32
N LYS A 118 -2.56 -15.84 6.14
CA LYS A 118 -1.88 -17.09 5.77
C LYS A 118 -0.41 -16.89 5.39
N ASN A 119 -0.03 -15.70 4.95
CA ASN A 119 1.28 -15.42 4.35
C ASN A 119 2.12 -14.43 5.16
N LEU A 120 1.84 -14.28 6.46
CA LEU A 120 2.58 -13.36 7.32
C LEU A 120 4.09 -13.56 7.26
N LYS A 121 4.59 -14.80 7.24
CA LYS A 121 6.04 -15.09 7.13
C LYS A 121 6.65 -14.67 5.79
N LEU A 122 5.86 -14.63 4.71
CA LEU A 122 6.30 -14.16 3.40
C LEU A 122 6.41 -12.63 3.36
N LEU A 123 5.50 -11.97 4.08
CA LEU A 123 5.38 -10.51 4.14
C LEU A 123 6.33 -9.90 5.18
N PHE A 124 6.49 -10.59 6.31
CA PHE A 124 7.15 -10.13 7.53
C PHE A 124 8.14 -11.19 8.03
N GLU A 125 9.29 -10.76 8.54
CA GLU A 125 10.07 -11.62 9.44
C GLU A 125 9.29 -11.73 10.77
N ALA A 126 9.37 -12.88 11.44
CA ALA A 126 8.40 -13.39 12.43
C ALA A 126 8.07 -12.47 13.64
N ASP A 127 8.76 -11.35 13.80
CA ASP A 127 8.65 -10.43 14.94
C ASP A 127 8.04 -9.05 14.59
N GLN A 128 7.44 -8.90 13.40
CA GLN A 128 7.01 -7.60 12.90
C GLN A 128 5.59 -7.64 12.34
N MET A 129 4.58 -7.30 13.16
CA MET A 129 3.21 -7.15 12.68
C MET A 129 2.74 -5.70 12.79
N ASN A 130 2.34 -5.09 11.67
CA ASN A 130 1.10 -4.31 11.53
C ASN A 130 1.01 -3.60 10.17
N LEU A 131 0.08 -4.04 9.32
CA LEU A 131 -0.39 -3.28 8.16
C LEU A 131 -1.42 -2.19 8.53
N PHE A 132 -2.05 -2.32 9.71
CA PHE A 132 -3.25 -1.54 10.05
C PHE A 132 -3.15 -0.82 11.41
N THR A 133 -1.96 -0.77 12.05
CA THR A 133 -1.79 -0.14 13.38
C THR A 133 -0.49 0.69 13.48
N ARG A 134 -0.65 2.03 13.37
CA ARG A 134 0.22 3.21 13.67
C ARG A 134 1.71 3.04 14.07
N LYS A 135 2.58 3.93 13.52
CA LYS A 135 3.26 5.02 14.29
C LYS A 135 4.07 6.06 13.46
N LYS A 136 4.02 7.31 13.96
CA LYS A 136 4.91 8.48 13.86
C LYS A 136 6.20 8.40 13.00
N ARG A 137 6.40 9.44 12.18
CA ARG A 137 7.57 10.33 12.32
C ARG A 137 7.09 11.78 12.14
N ILE A 138 6.99 12.47 13.28
CA ILE A 138 7.04 13.94 13.32
C ILE A 138 8.51 14.26 13.02
N GLU A 139 8.77 15.10 12.04
CA GLU A 139 10.00 15.89 12.05
C GLU A 139 9.56 17.34 12.21
N LEU A 140 10.00 17.92 13.33
CA LEU A 140 10.07 19.35 13.56
C LEU A 140 11.09 19.96 12.61
#